data_AF-A0A534MCC7-F1
#
_entry.id   AF-A0A534MCC7-F1
#
_cell.length_a   1.000
_cell.length_b   1.000
_cell.length_c   1.000
_cell.angle_alpha   90.00
_cell.angle_beta   90.00
_cell.angle_gamma   90.00
#
_symmetry.space_group_name_H-M   'P 1'
#
loop_
_entity.id
_entity.type
_entity.pdbx_description
1 polymer ?
#
loop_
_entity_poly.entity_id
_entity_poly.type
_entity_poly.pdbx_seq_one_letter_code
_entity_poly.pdbx_strand_id
1 'polypeptide(L)'
;MREYELKRGAAKALEGDGLRVIAAEIFAGAGTEGNRIIVTFGAIERMVAWTDGKKLFVDTTMKSGAPDHVATDTIKAFNTFLEKATGFTAKERGKRAQAAAKKGEA
;
A
#
# COMPACT_ATOMS: atom_id res chain seq x y z
N MET A 1 1.58 10.79 2.48
CA MET A 1 0.47 9.89 2.83
C MET A 1 -0.55 9.78 1.70
N ARG A 2 -0.92 8.56 1.31
CA ARG A 2 -1.98 8.26 0.32
C ARG A 2 -3.07 7.41 0.94
N GLU A 3 -4.31 7.73 0.60
CA GLU A 3 -5.49 6.99 1.01
C GLU A 3 -6.01 6.14 -0.14
N TYR A 4 -6.38 4.90 0.16
CA TYR A 4 -6.94 3.97 -0.80
C TYR A 4 -8.26 3.42 -0.29
N GLU A 5 -9.27 3.42 -1.16
CA GLU A 5 -10.53 2.76 -0.87
C GLU A 5 -10.37 1.24 -0.88
N LEU A 6 -11.09 0.57 0.02
CA LEU A 6 -11.13 -0.89 0.08
C LEU A 6 -12.32 -1.44 -0.70
N LYS A 7 -12.11 -2.52 -1.44
CA LYS A 7 -13.20 -3.26 -2.07
C LYS A 7 -14.07 -3.89 -0.98
N ARG A 8 -15.36 -4.05 -1.25
CA ARG A 8 -16.29 -4.72 -0.34
C ARG A 8 -15.79 -6.15 -0.05
N GLY A 9 -15.44 -6.42 1.20
CA GLY A 9 -14.84 -7.68 1.66
C GLY A 9 -13.31 -7.66 1.80
N ALA A 10 -12.60 -6.67 1.23
CA ALA A 10 -11.15 -6.53 1.37
C ALA A 10 -10.74 -6.09 2.79
N ALA A 11 -11.58 -5.28 3.45
CA ALA A 11 -11.36 -4.91 4.85
C ALA A 11 -11.17 -6.13 5.76
N LYS A 12 -11.96 -7.19 5.55
CA LYS A 12 -11.81 -8.45 6.30
C LYS A 12 -10.46 -9.13 6.09
N ALA A 13 -9.85 -8.97 4.92
CA ALA A 13 -8.52 -9.50 4.65
C ALA A 13 -7.41 -8.65 5.28
N LEU A 14 -7.72 -7.42 5.71
CA LEU A 14 -6.79 -6.53 6.39
C LEU A 14 -6.94 -6.50 7.90
N GLU A 15 -8.11 -6.93 8.42
CA GLU A 15 -8.38 -7.03 9.85
C GLU A 15 -7.38 -7.96 10.57
N GLY A 16 -7.10 -7.66 11.84
CA GLY A 16 -6.11 -8.37 12.64
C GLY A 16 -4.70 -8.25 12.05
N ASP A 17 -4.03 -9.39 11.84
CA ASP A 17 -2.69 -9.46 11.24
C ASP A 17 -2.69 -9.51 9.70
N GLY A 18 -3.86 -9.47 9.04
CA GLY A 18 -3.97 -9.65 7.59
C GLY A 18 -3.11 -8.67 6.78
N LEU A 19 -3.14 -7.38 7.14
CA LEU A 19 -2.31 -6.36 6.51
C LEU A 19 -0.80 -6.65 6.67
N ARG A 20 -0.40 -7.08 7.86
CA ARG A 20 1.00 -7.42 8.17
C ARG A 20 1.46 -8.64 7.39
N VAL A 21 0.63 -9.68 7.30
CA VAL A 21 0.93 -10.91 6.55
C VAL A 21 1.13 -10.59 5.07
N ILE A 22 0.23 -9.80 4.48
CA ILE A 22 0.35 -9.38 3.07
C ILE A 22 1.64 -8.58 2.85
N ALA A 23 1.97 -7.66 3.75
CA ALA A 23 3.21 -6.89 3.65
C ALA A 23 4.46 -7.77 3.82
N ALA A 24 4.47 -8.67 4.80
CA ALA A 24 5.59 -9.56 5.05
C ALA A 24 5.83 -10.53 3.88
N GLU A 25 4.77 -11.01 3.24
CA GLU A 25 4.87 -11.89 2.07
C GLU A 25 5.47 -11.18 0.85
N ILE A 26 5.16 -9.89 0.67
CA ILE A 26 5.57 -9.13 -0.53
C ILE A 26 6.94 -8.48 -0.35
N PHE A 27 7.18 -7.89 0.82
CA PHE A 27 8.40 -7.15 1.12
C PHE A 27 9.42 -8.00 1.88
N ALA A 28 9.16 -9.30 2.03
CA ALA A 28 9.99 -10.26 2.78
C ALA A 28 10.24 -9.85 4.25
N GLY A 29 9.36 -9.04 4.82
CA GLY A 29 9.43 -8.60 6.22
C GLY A 29 8.62 -7.34 6.48
N ALA A 30 7.82 -7.36 7.56
CA ALA A 30 7.08 -6.19 8.03
C ALA A 30 7.23 -6.06 9.54
N GLY A 31 7.75 -4.92 9.98
CA GLY A 31 7.71 -4.49 11.37
C GLY A 31 6.31 -4.03 11.76
N THR A 32 6.05 -3.97 13.06
CA THR A 32 4.77 -3.52 13.60
C THR A 32 5.06 -2.47 14.67
N GLU A 33 4.39 -1.32 14.57
CA GLU A 33 4.49 -0.20 15.50
C GLU A 33 3.06 0.17 15.92
N GLY A 34 2.60 -0.42 17.02
CA GLY A 34 1.22 -0.32 17.48
C GLY A 34 0.24 -0.91 16.45
N ASN A 35 -0.63 -0.06 15.90
CA ASN A 35 -1.63 -0.45 14.89
C ASN A 35 -1.17 -0.17 13.44
N ARG A 36 0.12 0.11 13.24
CA ARG A 36 0.70 0.41 11.93
C ARG A 36 1.79 -0.60 11.62
N ILE A 37 1.92 -0.96 10.35
CA ILE A 37 3.02 -1.79 9.88
C ILE A 37 4.09 -0.90 9.26
N ILE A 38 5.35 -1.27 9.46
CA ILE A 38 6.51 -0.57 8.91
C ILE A 38 7.26 -1.54 8.01
N VAL A 39 7.56 -1.10 6.81
CA VAL A 39 8.17 -1.93 5.77
C VAL A 39 9.29 -1.14 5.12
N THR A 40 10.41 -1.80 4.88
CA THR A 40 11.57 -1.23 4.20
C THR A 40 11.97 -2.19 3.09
N PHE A 41 11.94 -1.71 1.85
CA PHE A 41 12.14 -2.59 0.69
C PHE A 41 12.71 -1.82 -0.49
N GLY A 42 13.87 -2.25 -1.00
CA GLY A 42 14.49 -1.68 -2.19
C GLY A 42 14.66 -0.16 -2.11
N ALA A 43 13.92 0.58 -2.94
CA ALA A 43 13.94 2.04 -3.02
C ALA A 43 13.09 2.73 -1.94
N ILE A 44 12.28 1.98 -1.20
CA ILE A 44 11.51 2.48 -0.06
C ILE A 44 12.42 2.49 1.17
N GLU A 45 12.68 3.69 1.70
CA GLU A 45 13.35 3.86 2.99
C GLU A 45 12.47 3.38 4.14
N ARG A 46 11.23 3.87 4.15
CA ARG A 46 10.25 3.56 5.19
C ARG A 46 8.87 3.68 4.59
N MET A 47 8.12 2.59 4.62
CA MET A 47 6.69 2.58 4.32
C MET A 47 5.92 2.26 5.58
N VAL A 48 4.98 3.13 5.94
CA VAL A 48 4.05 2.93 7.05
C VAL A 48 2.67 2.69 6.46
N ALA A 49 2.07 1.52 6.72
CA ALA A 49 0.73 1.22 6.25
C ALA A 49 -0.19 0.84 7.41
N TRP A 50 -1.45 1.27 7.36
CA TRP A 50 -2.47 0.93 8.34
C TRP A 50 -3.85 1.07 7.74
N THR A 51 -4.86 0.49 8.38
CA THR A 51 -6.25 0.60 7.94
C THR A 51 -7.15 0.98 9.09
N ASP A 52 -8.21 1.73 8.82
CA ASP A 52 -9.32 1.93 9.78
C ASP A 52 -10.47 0.93 9.57
N GLY A 53 -10.30 -0.04 8.67
CA GLY A 53 -11.35 -0.97 8.24
C GLY A 53 -12.27 -0.43 7.14
N LYS A 54 -12.20 0.87 6.83
CA LYS A 54 -12.90 1.47 5.68
C LYS A 54 -11.95 1.82 4.55
N LYS A 55 -10.78 2.38 4.89
CA LYS A 55 -9.73 2.78 3.96
C LYS A 55 -8.39 2.21 4.38
N LEU A 56 -7.49 2.09 3.41
CA LEU A 56 -6.09 1.80 3.62
C LEU A 56 -5.29 3.08 3.51
N PHE A 57 -4.48 3.34 4.52
CA PHE A 57 -3.58 4.47 4.59
C PHE A 57 -2.16 3.97 4.39
N VAL A 58 -1.45 4.56 3.42
CA VAL A 58 -0.07 4.20 3.12
C VAL A 58 0.77 5.46 3.03
N ASP A 59 1.75 5.54 3.90
CA ASP A 59 2.79 6.55 3.85
C ASP A 59 4.09 5.90 3.38
N THR A 60 4.72 6.46 2.35
CA THR A 60 5.90 5.88 1.72
C THR A 60 6.96 6.95 1.58
N THR A 61 8.10 6.69 2.20
CA THR A 61 9.32 7.50 2.08
C THR A 61 10.30 6.76 1.18
N MET A 62 10.68 7.36 0.06
CA MET A 62 11.63 6.80 -0.89
C MET A 62 13.05 7.29 -0.59
N LYS A 63 14.05 6.45 -0.79
CA LYS A 63 15.46 6.83 -0.73
C LYS A 63 15.85 7.61 -1.99
N SER A 64 16.53 8.73 -1.80
CA SER A 64 17.20 9.43 -2.91
C SER A 64 18.39 8.61 -3.38
N GLY A 65 18.48 8.34 -4.69
CA GLY A 65 19.62 7.61 -5.28
C GLY A 65 19.44 6.10 -5.42
N ALA A 66 18.21 5.57 -5.27
CA ALA A 66 17.95 4.19 -5.63
C ALA A 66 18.10 3.98 -7.15
N PRO A 67 18.78 2.91 -7.60
CA PRO A 67 18.96 2.66 -9.02
C PRO A 67 17.63 2.24 -9.69
N ASP A 68 17.48 2.53 -10.98
CA ASP A 68 16.21 2.37 -11.72
C ASP A 68 15.63 0.94 -11.67
N HIS A 69 16.50 -0.07 -11.66
CA HIS A 69 16.07 -1.47 -11.54
C HIS A 69 15.41 -1.74 -10.18
N VAL A 70 15.98 -1.21 -9.09
CA VAL A 70 15.41 -1.32 -7.74
C VAL A 70 14.13 -0.52 -7.64
N ALA A 71 14.07 0.69 -8.22
CA ALA A 71 12.86 1.49 -8.25
C ALA A 71 11.71 0.75 -8.95
N THR A 72 12.00 0.10 -10.08
CA THR A 72 11.02 -0.68 -10.85
C THR A 72 10.51 -1.88 -10.06
N ASP A 73 11.40 -2.66 -9.44
CA ASP A 73 11.02 -3.80 -8.60
C ASP A 73 10.20 -3.36 -7.38
N THR A 74 10.59 -2.25 -6.77
CA THR A 74 9.87 -1.64 -5.64
C THR A 74 8.46 -1.23 -6.04
N ILE A 75 8.29 -0.59 -7.21
CA ILE A 75 6.98 -0.20 -7.74
C ILE A 75 6.11 -1.42 -8.03
N LYS A 76 6.70 -2.52 -8.55
CA LYS A 76 5.98 -3.77 -8.79
C LYS A 76 5.48 -4.38 -7.47
N ALA A 77 6.38 -4.55 -6.49
CA ALA A 77 6.02 -5.07 -5.17
C ALA A 77 4.95 -4.20 -4.50
N PHE A 78 5.12 -2.87 -4.54
CA PHE A 78 4.14 -1.92 -4.01
C PHE A 78 2.77 -2.04 -4.68
N ASN A 79 2.73 -2.25 -6.00
CA ASN A 79 1.47 -2.47 -6.71
C ASN A 79 0.81 -3.77 -6.29
N THR A 80 1.55 -4.88 -6.22
CA THR A 80 1.04 -6.17 -5.75
C THR A 80 0.50 -6.07 -4.31
N PHE A 81 1.18 -5.31 -3.46
CA PHE A 81 0.74 -5.05 -2.09
C PHE A 81 -0.61 -4.35 -2.05
N LEU A 82 -0.75 -3.25 -2.80
CA LEU A 82 -2.01 -2.54 -2.87
C LEU A 82 -3.12 -3.38 -3.49
N GLU A 83 -2.81 -4.25 -4.47
CA GLU A 83 -3.80 -5.15 -5.06
C GLU A 83 -4.32 -6.17 -4.05
N LYS A 84 -3.44 -6.81 -3.28
CA LYS A 84 -3.85 -7.75 -2.21
C LYS A 84 -4.56 -7.04 -1.07
N ALA A 85 -4.06 -5.87 -0.67
CA ALA A 85 -4.60 -5.13 0.46
C ALA A 85 -5.97 -4.51 0.15
N THR A 86 -6.12 -3.87 -1.01
CA THR A 86 -7.37 -3.16 -1.37
C THR A 86 -8.35 -4.04 -2.13
N GLY A 87 -7.89 -5.13 -2.75
CA GLY A 87 -8.68 -5.98 -3.64
C GLY A 87 -8.94 -5.36 -5.03
N PHE A 88 -8.31 -4.23 -5.35
CA PHE A 88 -8.40 -3.56 -6.65
C PHE A 88 -7.11 -3.72 -7.44
N THR A 89 -7.25 -4.08 -8.71
CA THR A 89 -6.11 -4.13 -9.63
C THR A 89 -5.47 -2.75 -9.81
N ALA A 90 -4.21 -2.70 -10.24
CA ALA A 90 -3.53 -1.43 -10.56
C ALA A 90 -4.35 -0.55 -11.52
N LYS A 91 -5.04 -1.17 -12.49
CA LYS A 91 -5.91 -0.49 -13.47
C LYS A 91 -7.18 0.09 -12.83
N GLU A 92 -7.83 -0.67 -11.95
CA GLU A 92 -8.99 -0.19 -11.19
C GLU A 92 -8.61 0.93 -10.23
N ARG A 93 -7.49 0.80 -9.52
CA ARG A 93 -6.94 1.86 -8.65
C ARG A 93 -6.64 3.13 -9.44
N GLY A 94 -6.05 3.02 -10.62
CA GLY A 94 -5.80 4.17 -11.50
C GLY A 94 -7.07 4.90 -11.93
N LYS A 95 -8.13 4.15 -12.31
CA LYS A 95 -9.44 4.75 -12.63
C LYS A 95 -10.08 5.41 -11.42
N ARG A 96 -10.01 4.78 -10.25
CA ARG A 96 -10.57 5.34 -9.00
C ARG A 96 -9.81 6.55 -8.51
N ALA A 97 -8.48 6.54 -8.55
CA ALA A 97 -7.66 7.69 -8.19
C ALA A 97 -7.99 8.89 -9.09
N GLN A 98 -8.16 8.66 -10.40
CA GLN A 98 -8.62 9.70 -11.33
C GLN A 98 -10.05 10.16 -11.04
N ALA A 99 -10.96 9.24 -10.74
CA ALA A 99 -12.34 9.58 -10.39
C ALA A 99 -12.43 10.35 -9.06
N ALA A 100 -11.63 9.98 -8.06
CA ALA A 100 -11.53 10.66 -6.77
C ALA A 100 -10.90 12.04 -6.92
N ALA A 101 -9.84 12.18 -7.73
CA ALA A 101 -9.27 13.48 -8.07
C ALA A 101 -10.30 14.39 -8.75
N LYS A 102 -11.10 13.86 -9.69
CA LYS A 102 -12.20 14.60 -10.33
C LYS A 102 -13.38 14.92 -9.41
N LYS A 103 -13.57 14.16 -8.32
CA LYS A 103 -14.63 14.39 -7.32
C LYS A 103 -14.18 15.29 -6.16
N GLY A 104 -12.88 15.50 -5.99
CA GLY A 104 -12.30 16.36 -4.96
C GLY A 104 -12.13 17.83 -5.38
N GLU A 105 -12.53 18.19 -6.60
CA GLU A 105 -12.63 19.56 -7.08
C GLU A 105 -14.10 19.99 -7.03
N ALA A 106 -14.61 20.25 -5.83
CA ALA A 106 -15.87 20.95 -5.56
C ALA A 106 -15.83 21.53 -4.14
#